data_AF-A0A2E4BSA3-F1
#
_entry.id   AF-A0A2E4BSA3-F1
#
_cell.length_a   1.000
_cell.length_b   1.000
_cell.length_c   1.000
_cell.angle_alpha   90.00
_cell.angle_beta   90.00
_cell.angle_gamma   90.00
#
_symmetry.space_group_name_H-M   'P 1'
#
loop_
_entity.id
_entity.type
_entity.pdbx_description
1 polymer ?
#
loop_
_entity_poly.entity_id
_entity_poly.type
_entity_poly.pdbx_seq_one_letter_code
_entity_poly.pdbx_strand_id
1 'polypeptide(L)'
;MVPDSMANDVETISEKIIAVRDRWHTKNHPLFTTLANGDLDIRVLGIHQAMHAKFVVLALEAFGILYSRGDAEIKKMCVENLAEEEGLVAQHAVGEDPHEHLQMLHDFCLSAGMSQTEIDKTEMLPSWWARTLYYRYIAENEPVGVALAALFTQEGQQPQLNHEITIPALTTLYGFERDDPAIEFFVAHELADQEHSERQLDLAAKHIHTTIEEERAISCAERICQLRWASASEVFNTYHLGQNAIMPIDLS
;
A
#
# COMPACT_ATOMS: atom_id res chain seq x y z
N MET A 1 -8.57 -49.02 -14.48
CA MET A 1 -7.76 -48.13 -13.63
C MET A 1 -6.88 -47.32 -14.55
N VAL A 2 -7.28 -46.07 -14.82
CA VAL A 2 -6.43 -45.08 -15.48
C VAL A 2 -5.60 -44.46 -14.36
N PRO A 3 -4.27 -44.34 -14.48
CA PRO A 3 -3.49 -43.63 -13.47
C PRO A 3 -3.88 -42.15 -13.53
N ASP A 4 -4.31 -41.59 -12.40
CA ASP A 4 -4.35 -40.15 -12.20
C ASP A 4 -2.98 -39.59 -12.59
N SER A 5 -2.95 -38.81 -13.67
CA SER A 5 -1.82 -37.94 -13.93
C SER A 5 -1.77 -36.96 -12.78
N MET A 6 -0.76 -37.09 -11.91
CA MET A 6 -0.34 -35.96 -11.09
C MET A 6 0.08 -34.85 -12.06
N ALA A 7 -0.84 -33.95 -12.34
CA ALA A 7 -0.47 -32.63 -12.81
C ALA A 7 0.42 -32.06 -11.70
N ASN A 8 1.71 -31.89 -12.00
CA ASN A 8 2.53 -30.99 -11.20
C ASN A 8 1.88 -29.62 -11.40
N ASP A 9 1.05 -29.18 -10.45
CA ASP A 9 0.53 -27.82 -10.43
C ASP A 9 1.73 -26.88 -10.24
N VAL A 10 2.28 -26.42 -11.36
CA VAL A 10 3.32 -25.39 -11.36
C VAL A 10 2.62 -24.11 -10.95
N GLU A 11 2.92 -23.65 -9.73
CA GLU A 11 2.42 -22.39 -9.19
C GLU A 11 2.65 -21.26 -10.20
N THR A 12 1.58 -20.54 -10.49
CA THR A 12 1.56 -19.39 -11.40
C THR A 12 2.33 -18.22 -10.81
N ILE A 13 2.78 -17.29 -11.66
CA ILE A 13 3.44 -16.08 -11.17
C ILE A 13 2.52 -15.26 -10.25
N SER A 14 1.22 -15.21 -10.54
CA SER A 14 0.23 -14.53 -9.70
C SER A 14 0.20 -15.13 -8.27
N GLU A 15 0.13 -16.46 -8.15
CA GLU A 15 0.17 -17.15 -6.85
C GLU A 15 1.48 -16.87 -6.10
N LYS A 16 2.63 -16.87 -6.78
CA LYS A 16 3.93 -16.55 -6.16
C LYS A 16 3.98 -15.12 -5.62
N ILE A 17 3.45 -14.14 -6.36
CA ILE A 17 3.41 -12.75 -5.92
C ILE A 17 2.46 -12.58 -4.72
N ILE A 18 1.30 -13.24 -4.74
CA ILE A 18 0.37 -13.27 -3.61
C ILE A 18 1.04 -13.88 -2.38
N ALA A 19 1.75 -15.00 -2.52
CA ALA A 19 2.48 -15.63 -1.42
C ALA A 19 3.57 -14.69 -0.84
N VAL A 20 4.26 -13.92 -1.68
CA VAL A 20 5.21 -12.88 -1.23
C VAL A 20 4.50 -11.80 -0.44
N ARG A 21 3.38 -11.26 -0.94
CA ARG A 21 2.57 -10.25 -0.23
C ARG A 21 2.13 -10.77 1.13
N ASP A 22 1.57 -11.98 1.19
CA ASP A 22 0.97 -12.54 2.39
C ASP A 22 2.01 -12.82 3.48
N ARG A 23 3.19 -13.30 3.09
CA ARG A 23 4.33 -13.48 4.01
C ARG A 23 4.77 -12.18 4.68
N TRP A 24 4.62 -11.05 4.00
CA TRP A 24 5.01 -9.72 4.48
C TRP A 24 3.81 -8.82 4.80
N HIS A 25 2.61 -9.38 4.96
CA HIS A 25 1.39 -8.61 5.09
C HIS A 25 1.42 -7.74 6.36
N THR A 26 1.25 -6.44 6.18
CA THR A 26 1.36 -5.44 7.25
C THR A 26 0.34 -5.59 8.36
N LYS A 27 -0.81 -6.25 8.12
CA LYS A 27 -1.75 -6.66 9.18
C LYS A 27 -1.09 -7.44 10.33
N ASN A 28 0.02 -8.14 10.05
CA ASN A 28 0.78 -8.90 11.05
C ASN A 28 1.90 -8.07 11.72
N HIS A 29 2.10 -6.82 11.30
CA HIS A 29 3.13 -5.94 11.84
C HIS A 29 2.71 -5.39 13.23
N PRO A 30 3.63 -5.25 14.21
CA PRO A 30 3.35 -4.71 15.55
C PRO A 30 2.53 -3.42 15.57
N LEU A 31 2.82 -2.46 14.68
CA LEU A 31 2.01 -1.24 14.51
C LEU A 31 0.49 -1.54 14.42
N PHE A 32 0.11 -2.51 13.59
CA PHE A 32 -1.30 -2.81 13.33
C PHE A 32 -1.88 -3.80 14.34
N THR A 33 -1.09 -4.72 14.90
CA THR A 33 -1.57 -5.60 15.97
C THR A 33 -1.75 -4.84 17.29
N THR A 34 -0.90 -3.86 17.59
CA THR A 34 -1.07 -2.93 18.72
C THR A 34 -2.31 -2.03 18.51
N LEU A 35 -2.56 -1.57 17.28
CA LEU A 35 -3.82 -0.88 16.93
C LEU A 35 -5.04 -1.77 17.20
N ALA A 36 -5.02 -3.02 16.73
CA ALA A 36 -6.12 -3.98 16.91
C ALA A 36 -6.43 -4.29 18.38
N ASN A 37 -5.44 -4.16 19.26
CA ASN A 37 -5.60 -4.37 20.70
C ASN A 37 -6.08 -3.10 21.44
N GLY A 38 -6.10 -1.93 20.78
CA GLY A 38 -6.43 -0.64 21.41
C GLY A 38 -5.28 -0.03 22.21
N ASP A 39 -4.07 -0.58 22.10
CA ASP A 39 -2.89 -0.14 22.84
C ASP A 39 -2.08 0.94 22.09
N LEU A 40 -2.43 1.21 20.83
CA LEU A 40 -1.75 2.22 20.02
C LEU A 40 -2.39 3.59 20.29
N ASP A 41 -1.60 4.62 20.57
CA ASP A 41 -2.11 5.98 20.48
C ASP A 41 -2.50 6.26 19.02
N ILE A 42 -3.75 6.61 18.77
CA ILE A 42 -4.28 6.86 17.42
C ILE A 42 -3.46 7.91 16.68
N ARG A 43 -2.84 8.84 17.40
CA ARG A 43 -1.95 9.85 16.82
C ARG A 43 -0.74 9.22 16.12
N VAL A 44 -0.25 8.06 16.58
CA VAL A 44 0.83 7.31 15.90
C VAL A 44 0.36 6.81 14.53
N LEU A 45 -0.89 6.34 14.43
CA LEU A 45 -1.48 5.97 13.14
C LEU A 45 -1.69 7.22 12.26
N GLY A 46 -2.07 8.36 12.83
CA GLY A 46 -2.11 9.64 12.12
C GLY A 46 -0.74 10.02 11.52
N ILE A 47 0.34 9.92 12.29
CA ILE A 47 1.71 10.18 11.82
C ILE A 47 2.10 9.21 10.71
N HIS A 48 1.74 7.92 10.84
CA HIS A 48 1.92 6.94 9.78
C HIS A 48 1.20 7.37 8.48
N GLN A 49 -0.06 7.80 8.56
CA GLN A 49 -0.82 8.24 7.39
C GLN A 49 -0.30 9.54 6.79
N ALA A 50 0.22 10.48 7.59
CA ALA A 50 0.86 11.68 7.07
C ALA A 50 2.11 11.35 6.24
N MET A 51 2.92 10.38 6.66
CA MET A 51 4.04 9.86 5.84
C MET A 51 3.54 9.07 4.63
N HIS A 52 2.43 8.33 4.79
CA HIS A 52 1.80 7.61 3.69
C HIS A 52 1.32 8.55 2.59
N ALA A 53 0.71 9.69 2.93
CA ALA A 53 0.30 10.71 1.97
C ALA A 53 1.48 11.22 1.13
N LYS A 54 2.66 11.43 1.74
CA LYS A 54 3.88 11.81 1.01
C LYS A 54 4.36 10.70 0.06
N PHE A 55 4.25 9.44 0.49
CA PHE A 55 4.52 8.29 -0.37
C PHE A 55 3.53 8.22 -1.54
N VAL A 56 2.22 8.42 -1.29
CA VAL A 56 1.15 8.35 -2.30
C VAL A 56 1.40 9.36 -3.43
N VAL A 57 1.74 10.61 -3.11
CA VAL A 57 2.09 11.62 -4.15
C VAL A 57 3.13 11.08 -5.15
N LEU A 58 4.19 10.44 -4.64
CA LEU A 58 5.25 9.88 -5.50
C LEU A 58 4.87 8.52 -6.12
N ALA A 59 3.93 7.79 -5.52
CA ALA A 59 3.35 6.59 -6.11
C ALA A 59 2.46 6.94 -7.32
N LEU A 60 1.66 8.01 -7.24
CA LEU A 60 0.86 8.52 -8.36
C LEU A 60 1.75 8.95 -9.54
N GLU A 61 2.89 9.61 -9.27
CA GLU A 61 3.89 9.90 -10.31
C GLU A 61 4.39 8.62 -11.00
N ALA A 62 4.63 7.55 -10.23
CA ALA A 62 5.07 6.26 -10.76
C ALA A 62 4.01 5.59 -11.66
N PHE A 63 2.72 5.75 -11.39
CA PHE A 63 1.65 5.35 -12.33
C PHE A 63 1.72 6.13 -13.64
N GLY A 64 2.08 7.42 -13.62
CA GLY A 64 2.36 8.21 -14.82
C GLY A 64 3.54 7.65 -15.64
N ILE A 65 4.57 7.14 -14.97
CA ILE A 65 5.71 6.49 -15.63
C ILE A 65 5.27 5.18 -16.29
N LEU A 66 4.49 4.35 -15.58
CA LEU A 66 3.93 3.11 -16.13
C LEU A 66 3.00 3.39 -17.32
N TYR A 67 2.16 4.42 -17.24
CA TYR A 67 1.32 4.88 -18.35
C TYR A 67 2.17 5.18 -19.60
N SER A 68 3.31 5.87 -19.44
CA SER A 68 4.18 6.22 -20.57
C SER A 68 4.82 5.02 -21.26
N ARG A 69 5.03 3.92 -20.52
CA ARG A 69 5.74 2.71 -20.95
C ARG A 69 4.82 1.56 -21.36
N GLY A 70 3.59 1.56 -20.84
CA GLY A 70 2.62 0.48 -20.99
C GLY A 70 1.93 0.44 -22.34
N ASP A 71 1.28 -0.70 -22.61
CA ASP A 71 0.41 -0.88 -23.75
C ASP A 71 -0.97 -0.21 -23.53
N ALA A 72 -1.93 -0.47 -24.42
CA ALA A 72 -3.25 0.14 -24.33
C ALA A 72 -4.06 -0.30 -23.10
N GLU A 73 -3.90 -1.54 -22.61
CA GLU A 73 -4.60 -2.02 -21.42
C GLU A 73 -4.02 -1.36 -20.16
N ILE A 74 -2.69 -1.33 -20.05
CA ILE A 74 -1.98 -0.71 -18.93
C ILE A 74 -2.27 0.79 -18.86
N LYS A 75 -2.28 1.49 -20.01
CA LYS A 75 -2.60 2.92 -20.05
C LYS A 75 -4.00 3.22 -19.50
N LYS A 76 -4.99 2.41 -19.86
CA LYS A 76 -6.37 2.59 -19.35
C LYS A 76 -6.43 2.33 -17.85
N MET A 77 -5.81 1.23 -17.38
CA MET A 77 -5.72 0.93 -15.96
C MET A 77 -5.07 2.08 -15.17
N CYS A 78 -3.96 2.64 -15.66
CA CYS A 78 -3.31 3.78 -15.00
C CYS A 78 -4.20 5.04 -14.99
N VAL A 79 -4.92 5.33 -16.08
CA VAL A 79 -5.81 6.50 -16.15
C VAL A 79 -7.01 6.35 -15.21
N GLU A 80 -7.61 5.16 -15.17
CA GLU A 80 -8.70 4.83 -14.25
C GLU A 80 -8.23 5.02 -12.80
N ASN A 81 -7.12 4.39 -12.42
CA ASN A 81 -6.55 4.50 -11.07
C ASN A 81 -6.23 5.95 -10.69
N LEU A 82 -5.53 6.70 -11.56
CA LEU A 82 -5.20 8.10 -11.28
C LEU A 82 -6.44 8.99 -11.16
N ALA A 83 -7.49 8.74 -11.95
CA ALA A 83 -8.72 9.52 -11.87
C ALA A 83 -9.48 9.25 -10.57
N GLU A 84 -9.45 8.03 -10.05
CA GLU A 84 -10.03 7.68 -8.75
C GLU A 84 -9.26 8.33 -7.60
N GLU A 85 -7.92 8.17 -7.58
CA GLU A 85 -7.05 8.73 -6.54
C GLU A 85 -7.16 10.27 -6.42
N GLU A 86 -7.26 10.96 -7.57
CA GLU A 86 -7.43 12.43 -7.66
C GLU A 86 -8.88 12.88 -7.43
N GLY A 87 -9.82 11.97 -7.15
CA GLY A 87 -11.22 12.32 -6.91
C GLY A 87 -11.92 12.92 -8.14
N LEU A 88 -11.55 12.49 -9.35
CA LEU A 88 -12.21 12.88 -10.60
C LEU A 88 -13.36 11.94 -10.97
N VAL A 89 -13.28 10.68 -10.55
CA VAL A 89 -14.32 9.66 -10.70
C VAL A 89 -14.50 8.91 -9.39
N ALA A 90 -15.72 8.47 -9.12
CA ALA A 90 -16.00 7.68 -7.93
C ALA A 90 -15.51 6.24 -8.15
N GLN A 91 -15.00 5.63 -7.08
CA GLN A 91 -14.75 4.20 -7.07
C GLN A 91 -16.09 3.47 -7.08
N HIS A 92 -16.30 2.62 -8.08
CA HIS A 92 -17.57 1.92 -8.32
C HIS A 92 -18.09 1.17 -7.08
N ALA A 93 -17.19 0.73 -6.19
CA ALA A 93 -17.50 -0.01 -4.98
C ALA A 93 -17.79 0.85 -3.73
N VAL A 94 -17.44 2.15 -3.74
CA VAL A 94 -17.42 3.01 -2.53
C VAL A 94 -18.57 4.02 -2.53
N GLY A 95 -19.06 4.44 -3.69
CA GLY A 95 -20.20 5.36 -3.78
C GLY A 95 -20.36 5.99 -5.16
N GLU A 96 -21.26 6.97 -5.24
CA GLU A 96 -21.49 7.76 -6.46
C GLU A 96 -20.65 9.06 -6.50
N ASP A 97 -20.20 9.54 -5.33
CA ASP A 97 -19.48 10.80 -5.20
C ASP A 97 -17.96 10.58 -5.25
N PRO A 98 -17.24 11.33 -6.10
CA PRO A 98 -15.79 11.25 -6.19
C PRO A 98 -15.13 12.09 -5.09
N HIS A 99 -14.09 11.53 -4.45
CA HIS A 99 -13.38 12.18 -3.36
C HIS A 99 -11.87 11.93 -3.50
N GLU A 100 -11.08 12.98 -3.28
CA GLU A 100 -9.62 12.92 -3.40
C GLU A 100 -9.00 12.14 -2.22
N HIS A 101 -8.27 11.06 -2.50
CA HIS A 101 -7.72 10.18 -1.46
C HIS A 101 -6.71 10.88 -0.54
N LEU A 102 -5.93 11.81 -1.09
CA LEU A 102 -5.00 12.62 -0.29
C LEU A 102 -5.75 13.50 0.72
N GLN A 103 -6.94 14.00 0.38
CA GLN A 103 -7.78 14.74 1.30
C GLN A 103 -8.36 13.81 2.38
N MET A 104 -8.81 12.61 2.04
CA MET A 104 -9.27 11.64 3.05
C MET A 104 -8.17 11.26 4.06
N LEU A 105 -6.93 11.05 3.59
CA LEU A 105 -5.77 10.81 4.47
C LEU A 105 -5.51 12.00 5.38
N HIS A 106 -5.64 13.23 4.86
CA HIS A 106 -5.49 14.46 5.61
C HIS A 106 -6.56 14.58 6.72
N ASP A 107 -7.81 14.31 6.40
CA ASP A 107 -8.94 14.35 7.34
C ASP A 107 -8.77 13.33 8.47
N PHE A 108 -8.28 12.12 8.15
CA PHE A 108 -7.92 11.14 9.17
C PHE A 108 -6.81 11.66 10.09
N CYS A 109 -5.75 12.26 9.54
CA CYS A 109 -4.64 12.79 10.35
C CYS A 109 -5.11 13.86 11.35
N LEU A 110 -6.00 14.77 10.92
CA LEU A 110 -6.62 15.76 11.81
C LEU A 110 -7.42 15.09 12.93
N SER A 111 -8.22 14.09 12.58
CA SER A 111 -9.08 13.36 13.52
C SER A 111 -8.28 12.49 14.49
N ALA A 112 -7.11 12.01 14.08
CA ALA A 112 -6.11 11.36 14.93
C ALA A 112 -5.35 12.35 15.84
N GLY A 113 -5.74 13.63 15.86
CA GLY A 113 -5.20 14.63 16.78
C GLY A 113 -3.94 15.34 16.27
N MET A 114 -3.62 15.27 14.98
CA MET A 114 -2.61 16.13 14.37
C MET A 114 -3.18 17.51 14.03
N SER A 115 -2.34 18.54 14.07
CA SER A 115 -2.68 19.86 13.54
C SER A 115 -2.30 19.97 12.06
N GLN A 116 -2.95 20.87 11.32
CA GLN A 116 -2.60 21.19 9.93
C GLN A 116 -1.10 21.45 9.76
N THR A 117 -0.51 22.27 10.65
CA THR A 117 0.91 22.61 10.58
C THR A 117 1.83 21.41 10.78
N GLU A 118 1.43 20.43 11.60
CA GLU A 118 2.20 19.19 11.77
C GLU A 118 2.11 18.30 10.54
N ILE A 119 0.92 18.18 9.94
CA ILE A 119 0.73 17.41 8.70
C ILE A 119 1.56 18.02 7.57
N ASP A 120 1.47 19.34 7.38
CA ASP A 120 2.20 20.06 6.32
C ASP A 120 3.72 19.88 6.44
N LYS A 121 4.23 19.87 7.67
CA LYS A 121 5.66 19.72 8.01
C LYS A 121 6.11 18.29 8.18
N THR A 122 5.24 17.30 7.97
CA THR A 122 5.63 15.89 8.08
C THR A 122 6.70 15.57 7.04
N GLU A 123 7.86 15.13 7.51
CA GLU A 123 8.95 14.63 6.68
C GLU A 123 8.96 13.10 6.69
N MET A 124 9.26 12.51 5.54
CA MET A 124 9.46 11.05 5.46
C MET A 124 10.72 10.66 6.23
N LEU A 125 10.60 9.65 7.09
CA LEU A 125 11.75 9.02 7.73
C LEU A 125 12.62 8.25 6.70
N PRO A 126 13.88 7.93 7.02
CA PRO A 126 14.78 7.22 6.11
C PRO A 126 14.19 5.95 5.45
N SER A 127 13.46 5.12 6.19
CA SER A 127 12.86 3.91 5.60
C SER A 127 11.66 4.22 4.70
N TRP A 128 10.94 5.32 4.95
CA TRP A 128 9.91 5.84 4.05
C TRP A 128 10.51 6.39 2.76
N TRP A 129 11.64 7.11 2.83
CA TRP A 129 12.40 7.49 1.65
C TRP A 129 12.85 6.26 0.87
N ALA A 130 13.40 5.25 1.54
CA ALA A 130 13.84 4.02 0.89
C ALA A 130 12.69 3.30 0.16
N ARG A 131 11.52 3.16 0.81
CA ARG A 131 10.30 2.60 0.20
C ARG A 131 9.89 3.39 -1.03
N THR A 132 9.79 4.71 -0.90
CA THR A 132 9.27 5.59 -1.94
C THR A 132 10.19 5.65 -3.16
N LEU A 133 11.49 5.80 -2.94
CA LEU A 133 12.49 5.82 -4.02
C LEU A 133 12.58 4.45 -4.70
N TYR A 134 12.44 3.35 -3.96
CA TYR A 134 12.43 2.02 -4.56
C TYR A 134 11.16 1.76 -5.40
N TYR A 135 10.00 2.21 -4.93
CA TYR A 135 8.73 2.16 -5.68
C TYR A 135 8.89 2.86 -7.03
N ARG A 136 9.41 4.10 -7.01
CA ARG A 136 9.67 4.88 -8.23
C ARG A 136 10.74 4.23 -9.11
N TYR A 137 11.84 3.74 -8.53
CA TYR A 137 12.89 3.04 -9.26
C TYR A 137 12.33 1.84 -10.03
N ILE A 138 11.45 1.04 -9.42
CA ILE A 138 10.82 -0.10 -10.08
C ILE A 138 10.02 0.38 -11.29
N ALA A 139 9.17 1.39 -11.10
CA ALA A 139 8.32 1.94 -12.16
C ALA A 139 9.13 2.53 -13.33
N GLU A 140 10.33 3.06 -13.07
CA GLU A 140 11.22 3.62 -14.09
C GLU A 140 12.04 2.55 -14.83
N ASN A 141 12.57 1.57 -14.11
CA ASN A 141 13.70 0.76 -14.60
C ASN A 141 13.35 -0.71 -14.88
N GLU A 142 12.35 -1.28 -14.20
CA GLU A 142 12.02 -2.70 -14.37
C GLU A 142 11.09 -2.91 -15.58
N PRO A 143 11.11 -4.11 -16.22
CA PRO A 143 10.11 -4.46 -17.22
C PRO A 143 8.68 -4.24 -16.71
N VAL A 144 7.75 -3.85 -17.58
CA VAL A 144 6.43 -3.38 -17.13
C VAL A 144 5.66 -4.46 -16.34
N GLY A 145 5.74 -5.73 -16.75
CA GLY A 145 5.13 -6.83 -16.00
C GLY A 145 5.76 -7.04 -14.61
N VAL A 146 7.09 -6.93 -14.51
CA VAL A 146 7.83 -6.97 -13.24
C VAL A 146 7.41 -5.83 -12.32
N ALA A 147 7.28 -4.61 -12.86
CA ALA A 147 6.85 -3.45 -12.10
C ALA A 147 5.42 -3.64 -11.58
N LEU A 148 4.46 -3.98 -12.44
CA LEU A 148 3.07 -4.21 -12.05
C LEU A 148 2.94 -5.28 -10.96
N ALA A 149 3.67 -6.40 -11.09
CA ALA A 149 3.69 -7.46 -10.07
C ALA A 149 4.24 -6.96 -8.72
N ALA A 150 5.33 -6.20 -8.72
CA ALA A 150 5.91 -5.68 -7.49
C ALA A 150 5.01 -4.64 -6.82
N LEU A 151 4.47 -3.69 -7.59
CA LEU A 151 3.61 -2.61 -7.07
C LEU A 151 2.25 -3.15 -6.59
N PHE A 152 1.77 -4.26 -7.14
CA PHE A 152 0.54 -4.93 -6.68
C PHE A 152 0.63 -5.29 -5.20
N THR A 153 1.81 -5.66 -4.71
CA THR A 153 1.98 -6.02 -3.29
C THR A 153 1.83 -4.83 -2.33
N GLN A 154 1.72 -3.60 -2.86
CA GLN A 154 1.43 -2.41 -2.07
C GLN A 154 -0.08 -2.21 -1.95
N GLU A 155 -0.79 -2.05 -3.06
CA GLU A 155 -2.25 -1.85 -3.03
C GLU A 155 -2.99 -3.09 -2.52
N GLY A 156 -2.55 -4.27 -2.94
CA GLY A 156 -3.19 -5.54 -2.59
C GLY A 156 -3.13 -5.92 -1.10
N GLN A 157 -2.46 -5.14 -0.24
CA GLN A 157 -2.52 -5.33 1.22
C GLN A 157 -3.66 -4.55 1.88
N GLN A 158 -4.13 -3.47 1.26
CA GLN A 158 -5.10 -2.56 1.89
C GLN A 158 -6.45 -3.23 2.16
N PRO A 159 -7.04 -4.01 1.23
CA PRO A 159 -8.37 -4.58 1.45
C PRO A 159 -8.43 -5.45 2.71
N GLN A 160 -7.50 -6.41 2.82
CA GLN A 160 -7.47 -7.32 3.96
C GLN A 160 -7.05 -6.61 5.26
N LEU A 161 -6.09 -5.67 5.19
CA LEU A 161 -5.69 -4.88 6.36
C LEU A 161 -6.87 -4.07 6.91
N ASN A 162 -7.59 -3.36 6.05
CA ASN A 162 -8.68 -2.49 6.46
C ASN A 162 -9.88 -3.29 6.94
N HIS A 163 -10.22 -4.39 6.25
CA HIS A 163 -11.29 -5.30 6.63
C HIS A 163 -11.07 -5.95 8.00
N GLU A 164 -9.89 -6.56 8.20
CA GLU A 164 -9.64 -7.41 9.37
C GLU A 164 -9.14 -6.62 10.58
N ILE A 165 -8.46 -5.49 10.37
CA ILE A 165 -7.73 -4.79 11.44
C ILE A 165 -8.16 -3.33 11.57
N THR A 166 -7.91 -2.50 10.55
CA THR A 166 -7.97 -1.04 10.71
C THR A 166 -9.38 -0.57 11.04
N ILE A 167 -10.38 -0.93 10.24
CA ILE A 167 -11.76 -0.45 10.44
C ILE A 167 -12.37 -1.06 11.72
N PRO A 168 -12.23 -2.37 12.00
CA PRO A 168 -12.68 -2.91 13.27
C PRO A 168 -12.07 -2.21 14.49
N ALA A 169 -10.76 -1.93 14.47
CA ALA A 169 -10.12 -1.21 15.57
C ALA A 169 -10.67 0.21 15.72
N LEU A 170 -10.71 0.98 14.63
CA LEU A 170 -11.17 2.37 14.64
C LEU A 170 -12.61 2.48 15.16
N THR A 171 -13.49 1.58 14.72
CA THR A 171 -14.92 1.62 15.07
C THR A 171 -15.22 1.11 16.47
N THR A 172 -14.46 0.14 16.98
CA THR A 172 -14.76 -0.49 18.28
C THR A 172 -13.95 0.08 19.44
N LEU A 173 -12.76 0.61 19.18
CA LEU A 173 -11.80 1.03 20.22
C LEU A 173 -11.50 2.53 20.20
N TYR A 174 -11.62 3.20 19.05
CA TYR A 174 -11.26 4.61 18.89
C TYR A 174 -12.45 5.55 18.66
N GLY A 175 -13.67 5.02 18.64
CA GLY A 175 -14.91 5.80 18.69
C GLY A 175 -15.35 6.43 17.37
N PHE A 176 -14.85 5.93 16.24
CA PHE A 176 -15.34 6.33 14.92
C PHE A 176 -16.58 5.53 14.54
N GLU A 177 -17.52 6.15 13.84
CA GLU A 177 -18.56 5.39 13.13
C GLU A 177 -18.01 4.90 11.78
N ARG A 178 -18.59 3.83 11.23
CA ARG A 178 -18.11 3.27 9.97
C ARG A 178 -18.27 4.23 8.79
N ASP A 179 -19.31 5.06 8.81
CA ASP A 179 -19.59 6.08 7.81
C ASP A 179 -19.01 7.46 8.18
N ASP A 180 -18.12 7.52 9.17
CA ASP A 180 -17.43 8.75 9.54
C ASP A 180 -16.46 9.18 8.40
N PRO A 181 -16.59 10.41 7.86
CA PRO A 181 -15.67 10.93 6.85
C PRO A 181 -14.20 10.84 7.26
N ALA A 182 -13.90 10.91 8.57
CA ALA A 182 -12.54 10.80 9.08
C ALA A 182 -11.86 9.46 8.78
N ILE A 183 -12.62 8.38 8.54
CA ILE A 183 -12.06 7.06 8.25
C ILE A 183 -12.41 6.57 6.84
N GLU A 184 -12.97 7.46 6.00
CA GLU A 184 -13.44 7.16 4.66
C GLU A 184 -12.34 6.51 3.81
N PHE A 185 -11.09 6.98 3.90
CA PHE A 185 -9.95 6.38 3.19
C PHE A 185 -9.87 4.86 3.42
N PHE A 186 -10.00 4.41 4.68
CA PHE A 186 -9.86 2.99 4.99
C PHE A 186 -11.04 2.18 4.51
N VAL A 187 -12.26 2.74 4.61
CA VAL A 187 -13.49 2.10 4.14
C VAL A 187 -13.49 2.00 2.61
N ALA A 188 -13.07 3.08 1.95
CA ALA A 188 -12.84 3.10 0.51
C ALA A 188 -11.88 1.97 0.14
N HIS A 189 -10.70 1.88 0.77
CA HIS A 189 -9.70 0.85 0.45
C HIS A 189 -9.96 -0.56 1.01
N GLU A 190 -11.00 -0.76 1.83
CA GLU A 190 -11.54 -2.08 2.16
C GLU A 190 -12.34 -2.62 0.97
N LEU A 191 -13.16 -1.75 0.37
CA LEU A 191 -14.07 -2.05 -0.71
C LEU A 191 -13.41 -1.90 -2.10
N ALA A 192 -12.39 -1.04 -2.18
CA ALA A 192 -11.61 -0.69 -3.35
C ALA A 192 -10.41 -1.62 -3.58
N ASP A 193 -10.68 -2.91 -3.43
CA ASP A 193 -10.90 -3.69 -4.65
C ASP A 193 -10.03 -4.95 -4.77
N GLN A 194 -10.71 -6.10 -4.72
CA GLN A 194 -10.19 -7.34 -5.30
C GLN A 194 -10.00 -7.16 -6.82
N GLU A 195 -10.88 -6.43 -7.53
CA GLU A 195 -10.89 -6.37 -8.98
C GLU A 195 -9.73 -5.53 -9.58
N HIS A 196 -9.42 -4.34 -9.07
CA HIS A 196 -8.24 -3.56 -9.52
C HIS A 196 -6.92 -4.27 -9.23
N SER A 197 -6.81 -4.86 -8.04
CA SER A 197 -5.60 -5.59 -7.65
C SER A 197 -5.46 -6.89 -8.47
N GLU A 198 -6.54 -7.62 -8.72
CA GLU A 198 -6.58 -8.78 -9.63
C GLU A 198 -6.25 -8.38 -11.07
N ARG A 199 -6.86 -7.30 -11.60
CA ARG A 199 -6.59 -6.80 -12.96
C ARG A 199 -5.14 -6.36 -13.13
N GLN A 200 -4.56 -5.69 -12.15
CA GLN A 200 -3.14 -5.33 -12.17
C GLN A 200 -2.25 -6.58 -12.21
N LEU A 201 -2.56 -7.59 -11.38
CA LEU A 201 -1.80 -8.83 -11.34
C LEU A 201 -1.96 -9.66 -12.62
N ASP A 202 -3.15 -9.69 -13.20
CA ASP A 202 -3.41 -10.30 -14.51
C ASP A 202 -2.61 -9.60 -15.62
N LEU A 203 -2.59 -8.27 -15.63
CA LEU A 203 -1.75 -7.50 -16.55
C LEU A 203 -0.27 -7.76 -16.33
N ALA A 204 0.17 -7.92 -15.07
CA ALA A 204 1.54 -8.28 -14.76
C ALA A 204 1.88 -9.66 -15.34
N ALA A 205 1.05 -10.67 -15.10
CA ALA A 205 1.24 -12.03 -15.61
C ALA A 205 1.25 -12.09 -17.14
N LYS A 206 0.39 -11.32 -17.82
CA LYS A 206 0.40 -11.18 -19.29
C LYS A 206 1.72 -10.61 -19.84
N HIS A 207 2.44 -9.81 -19.05
CA HIS A 207 3.66 -9.09 -19.45
C HIS A 207 4.95 -9.68 -18.85
N ILE A 208 4.88 -10.84 -18.20
CA ILE A 208 6.04 -11.62 -17.75
C ILE A 208 6.16 -12.82 -18.68
N HIS A 209 7.24 -12.88 -19.45
CA HIS A 209 7.39 -13.85 -20.55
C HIS A 209 8.51 -14.85 -20.31
N THR A 210 9.40 -14.58 -19.36
CA THR A 210 10.59 -15.39 -19.10
C THR A 210 10.73 -15.71 -17.62
N THR A 211 11.40 -16.83 -17.32
CA THR A 211 11.76 -17.19 -15.93
C THR A 211 12.64 -16.12 -15.27
N ILE A 212 13.47 -15.40 -16.04
CA ILE A 212 14.28 -14.29 -15.52
C ILE A 212 13.39 -13.13 -15.06
N GLU A 213 12.38 -12.77 -15.83
CA GLU A 213 11.41 -11.74 -15.44
C GLU A 213 10.56 -12.20 -14.25
N GLU A 214 10.19 -13.47 -14.20
CA GLU A 214 9.48 -14.07 -13.08
C GLU A 214 10.28 -13.97 -11.77
N GLU A 215 11.55 -14.41 -11.79
CA GLU A 215 12.46 -14.30 -10.64
C GLU A 215 12.66 -12.82 -10.24
N ARG A 216 12.74 -11.92 -11.23
CA ARG A 216 12.89 -10.49 -10.98
C ARG A 216 11.63 -9.90 -10.34
N ALA A 217 10.43 -10.27 -10.80
CA ALA A 217 9.15 -9.84 -10.24
C ALA A 217 9.04 -10.24 -8.78
N ILE A 218 9.34 -11.50 -8.45
CA ILE A 218 9.33 -12.02 -7.08
C ILE A 218 10.35 -11.25 -6.20
N SER A 219 11.56 -11.04 -6.69
CA SER A 219 12.60 -10.31 -5.95
C SER A 219 12.22 -8.85 -5.68
N CYS A 220 11.68 -8.15 -6.68
CA CYS A 220 11.21 -6.78 -6.55
C CYS A 220 10.01 -6.67 -5.59
N ALA A 221 9.04 -7.58 -5.72
CA ALA A 221 7.88 -7.69 -4.84
C ALA A 221 8.31 -7.90 -3.38
N GLU A 222 9.22 -8.84 -3.13
CA GLU A 222 9.72 -9.10 -1.77
C GLU A 222 10.45 -7.86 -1.21
N ARG A 223 11.28 -7.20 -2.01
CA ARG A 223 12.00 -6.01 -1.55
C ARG A 223 11.07 -4.86 -1.20
N ILE A 224 10.05 -4.56 -2.02
CA ILE A 224 9.14 -3.46 -1.71
C ILE A 224 8.24 -3.79 -0.50
N CYS A 225 7.86 -5.07 -0.30
CA CYS A 225 7.23 -5.55 0.93
C CYS A 225 8.11 -5.35 2.17
N GLN A 226 9.39 -5.70 2.10
CA GLN A 226 10.36 -5.47 3.18
C GLN A 226 10.49 -3.99 3.54
N LEU A 227 10.50 -3.11 2.52
CA LEU A 227 10.58 -1.67 2.73
C LEU A 227 9.30 -1.10 3.33
N ARG A 228 8.12 -1.62 2.94
CA ARG A 228 6.86 -1.29 3.62
C ARG A 228 6.89 -1.71 5.09
N TRP A 229 7.33 -2.93 5.38
CA TRP A 229 7.50 -3.40 6.75
C TRP A 229 8.46 -2.50 7.54
N ALA A 230 9.62 -2.16 6.97
CA ALA A 230 10.59 -1.27 7.60
C ALA A 230 10.02 0.13 7.88
N SER A 231 9.23 0.69 6.94
CA SER A 231 8.55 1.98 7.13
C SER A 231 7.54 1.98 8.27
N ALA A 232 6.79 0.89 8.45
CA ALA A 232 5.91 0.72 9.61
C ALA A 232 6.72 0.51 10.91
N SER A 233 7.83 -0.23 10.84
CA SER A 233 8.70 -0.48 11.99
C SER A 233 9.34 0.80 12.50
N GLU A 234 9.80 1.68 11.61
CA GLU A 234 10.45 2.94 12.00
C GLU A 234 9.48 3.89 12.70
N VAL A 235 8.24 3.99 12.20
CA VAL A 235 7.17 4.77 12.85
C VAL A 235 6.83 4.16 14.22
N PHE A 236 6.63 2.85 14.29
CA PHE A 236 6.29 2.16 15.54
C PHE A 236 7.39 2.35 16.60
N ASN A 237 8.65 2.14 16.23
CA ASN A 237 9.78 2.29 17.13
C ASN A 237 9.90 3.73 17.62
N THR A 238 9.84 4.70 16.71
CA THR A 238 10.05 6.12 17.05
C THR A 238 8.91 6.68 17.90
N TYR A 239 7.66 6.47 17.48
CA TYR A 239 6.50 7.18 18.04
C TYR A 239 5.68 6.37 19.04
N HIS A 240 5.77 5.04 19.03
CA HIS A 240 5.11 4.20 20.05
C HIS A 240 6.09 3.71 21.12
N LEU A 241 7.27 3.20 20.72
CA LEU A 241 8.27 2.69 21.69
C LEU A 241 9.24 3.75 22.22
N GLY A 242 9.30 4.94 21.60
CA GLY A 242 10.27 5.99 21.94
C GLY A 242 11.72 5.62 21.61
N GLN A 243 11.92 4.70 20.68
CA GLN A 243 13.22 4.19 20.23
C GLN A 243 13.67 4.93 18.97
N ASN A 244 14.50 5.95 19.17
CA ASN A 244 15.03 6.77 18.07
C ASN A 244 16.20 6.08 17.35
N ALA A 245 16.42 6.48 16.10
CA ALA A 245 17.59 6.06 15.33
C ALA A 245 18.91 6.43 16.03
N ILE A 246 19.93 5.60 15.84
CA ILE A 246 21.28 5.91 16.29
C ILE A 246 21.84 7.00 15.37
N MET A 247 21.98 8.20 15.91
CA MET A 247 22.52 9.35 15.20
C MET A 247 24.04 9.46 15.40
N PRO A 248 24.76 10.16 14.51
CA PRO A 248 26.12 10.63 14.79
C PRO A 248 26.19 11.32 16.16
N ILE A 249 27.34 11.21 16.85
CA ILE A 249 27.53 11.65 18.26
C ILE A 249 27.20 13.14 18.47
N ASP A 250 27.30 13.96 17.42
CA ASP A 250 27.02 15.39 17.42
C ASP A 250 25.56 15.75 17.07
N LEU A 251 24.73 14.76 16.74
CA LEU A 251 23.33 14.91 16.31
C LEU A 251 22.32 14.12 17.18
N SER A 252 22.79 13.44 18.23
CA SER A 252 21.96 12.66 19.17
C SER A 252 21.41 13.50 20.33
#